data_AF-A0AAD7EN03-F1
#
_entry.id   AF-A0AAD7EN03-F1
#
_cell.length_a   1.000
_cell.length_b   1.000
_cell.length_c   1.000
_cell.angle_alpha   90.00
_cell.angle_beta   90.00
_cell.angle_gamma   90.00
#
_symmetry.space_group_name_H-M   'P 1'
#
loop_
_entity.id
_entity.type
_entity.pdbx_description
1 polymer ?
#
loop_
_entity_poly.entity_id
_entity_poly.type
_entity_poly.pdbx_seq_one_letter_code
_entity_poly.pdbx_strand_id
1 'polypeptide(L)'
;MITSQPHVQPPSSLPNPDFLEIRATDNDVRTYVKARIKNSSRLQRILDNRPDLTEGIRPTIIRNIKGMFLLAKLHMDTLASKINAKEVQDTLQCLPKTLAESYDNAMEQIEDCYRDLAHSALSWVANAKRP
;
A
#
# COMPACT_ATOMS: atom_id res chain seq x y z
N MET A 1 -15.15 -9.26 -19.23
CA MET A 1 -14.24 -8.22 -18.73
C MET A 1 -13.01 -8.91 -18.17
N ILE A 2 -11.82 -8.66 -18.71
CA ILE A 2 -10.56 -9.27 -18.27
C ILE A 2 -9.76 -8.19 -17.54
N THR A 3 -9.23 -8.49 -16.36
CA THR A 3 -8.32 -7.59 -15.64
C THR A 3 -6.88 -8.02 -15.92
N SER A 4 -6.10 -7.18 -16.59
CA SER A 4 -4.68 -7.42 -16.87
C SER A 4 -3.80 -6.49 -16.05
N GLN A 5 -2.61 -6.94 -15.66
CA GLN A 5 -1.58 -6.04 -15.13
C GLN A 5 -1.05 -5.14 -16.25
N PRO A 6 -0.72 -3.87 -15.95
CA PRO A 6 -0.31 -2.90 -16.98
C PRO A 6 0.96 -3.28 -17.75
N HIS A 7 1.78 -4.19 -17.24
CA HIS A 7 3.00 -4.69 -17.91
C HIS A 7 2.80 -6.02 -18.66
N VAL A 8 1.61 -6.64 -18.56
CA VAL A 8 1.31 -7.91 -19.21
C VAL A 8 0.57 -7.61 -20.50
N GLN A 9 1.17 -7.98 -21.64
CA GLN A 9 0.51 -7.82 -22.92
C GLN A 9 -0.71 -8.73 -23.01
N PRO A 10 -1.87 -8.22 -23.44
CA PRO A 10 -3.04 -9.06 -23.65
C PRO A 10 -2.78 -10.09 -24.75
N PRO A 11 -3.45 -11.25 -24.69
CA PRO A 11 -3.30 -12.29 -25.70
C PRO A 11 -3.69 -11.76 -27.09
N SER A 12 -2.90 -12.10 -28.11
CA SER A 12 -3.07 -11.67 -29.50
C SER A 12 -4.36 -12.16 -30.17
N SER A 13 -5.11 -13.04 -29.50
CA SER A 13 -6.41 -13.55 -29.93
C SER A 13 -7.58 -12.57 -29.70
N LEU A 14 -7.35 -11.45 -29.00
CA LEU A 14 -8.39 -10.44 -28.75
C LEU A 14 -8.45 -9.44 -29.93
N PRO A 15 -9.56 -9.39 -30.70
CA PRO A 15 -9.71 -8.41 -31.76
C PRO A 15 -9.98 -7.03 -31.14
N ASN A 16 -9.07 -6.07 -31.37
CA ASN A 16 -9.16 -4.65 -30.96
C ASN A 16 -9.72 -4.43 -29.53
N PRO A 17 -8.95 -4.76 -28.48
CA PRO A 17 -9.39 -4.54 -27.10
C PRO A 17 -9.42 -3.05 -26.74
N ASP A 18 -10.53 -2.60 -26.15
CA ASP A 18 -10.61 -1.32 -25.45
C ASP A 18 -9.89 -1.42 -24.11
N PHE A 19 -8.97 -0.50 -23.84
CA PHE A 19 -8.23 -0.43 -22.58
C PHE A 19 -8.83 0.64 -21.67
N LEU A 20 -9.26 0.23 -20.48
CA LEU A 20 -9.61 1.15 -19.40
C LEU A 20 -8.56 1.04 -18.30
N GLU A 21 -7.78 2.10 -18.12
CA GLU A 21 -6.84 2.16 -17.01
C GLU A 21 -7.57 2.54 -15.71
N ILE A 22 -7.51 1.66 -14.71
CA ILE A 22 -8.08 1.93 -13.39
C ILE A 22 -7.00 2.59 -12.53
N ARG A 23 -7.21 3.87 -12.22
CA ARG A 23 -6.35 4.66 -11.33
C ARG A 23 -7.13 5.14 -10.12
N ALA A 24 -6.49 5.14 -8.96
CA ALA A 24 -7.01 5.80 -7.77
C ALA A 24 -6.98 7.31 -7.98
N THR A 25 -8.13 7.98 -7.83
CA THR A 25 -8.15 9.43 -7.81
C THR A 25 -7.68 9.95 -6.45
N ASP A 26 -7.17 11.18 -6.42
CA ASP A 26 -6.82 11.86 -5.18
C ASP A 26 -7.98 11.88 -4.17
N ASN A 27 -9.22 12.02 -4.66
CA ASN A 27 -10.40 12.07 -3.81
C ASN A 27 -10.70 10.70 -3.18
N ASP A 28 -10.54 9.62 -3.93
CA ASP A 28 -10.71 8.25 -3.42
C ASP A 28 -9.73 8.00 -2.27
N VAL A 29 -8.49 8.44 -2.44
CA VAL A 29 -7.41 8.26 -1.47
C VAL A 29 -7.65 9.11 -0.23
N ARG A 30 -8.07 10.38 -0.39
CA ARG A 30 -8.44 11.25 0.75
C ARG A 30 -9.57 10.64 1.58
N THR A 31 -10.59 10.12 0.89
CA THR A 31 -11.75 9.49 1.54
C THR A 31 -11.35 8.22 2.28
N TYR A 32 -10.54 7.38 1.62
CA TYR A 32 -9.99 6.17 2.22
C TYR A 32 -9.15 6.46 3.47
N VAL A 33 -8.18 7.36 3.39
CA VAL A 33 -7.31 7.74 4.52
C VAL A 33 -8.15 8.25 5.70
N LYS A 34 -9.15 9.10 5.43
CA LYS A 34 -10.08 9.58 6.48
C LYS A 34 -10.79 8.44 7.18
N ALA A 35 -11.38 7.53 6.41
CA ALA A 35 -12.10 6.40 6.95
C ALA A 35 -11.17 5.46 7.74
N ARG A 36 -9.96 5.21 7.23
CA ARG A 36 -8.97 4.34 7.86
C ARG A 36 -8.47 4.88 9.20
N ILE A 37 -8.22 6.19 9.29
CA ILE A 37 -7.86 6.85 10.56
C ILE A 37 -9.00 6.71 11.57
N LYS A 38 -10.24 7.03 11.17
CA LYS A 38 -11.42 6.93 12.04
C LYS A 38 -11.69 5.51 12.53
N ASN A 39 -11.41 4.50 11.70
CA ASN A 39 -11.62 3.10 12.04
C ASN A 39 -10.52 2.52 12.94
N SER A 40 -9.41 3.25 13.17
CA SER A 40 -8.33 2.82 14.05
C SER A 40 -8.27 3.73 15.28
N SER A 41 -8.90 3.30 16.38
CA SER A 41 -8.98 4.07 17.63
C SER A 41 -7.60 4.50 18.16
N ARG A 42 -6.58 3.65 17.99
CA ARG A 42 -5.19 3.97 18.34
C ARG A 42 -4.64 5.08 17.47
N LEU A 43 -4.73 4.93 16.15
CA LEU A 43 -4.18 5.91 15.22
C LEU A 43 -4.91 7.25 15.36
N GLN A 44 -6.24 7.23 15.51
CA GLN A 44 -7.03 8.42 15.79
C GLN A 44 -6.55 9.13 17.06
N ARG A 45 -6.38 8.43 18.18
CA ARG A 45 -5.90 9.03 19.44
C ARG A 45 -4.51 9.67 19.32
N ILE A 46 -3.62 9.08 18.53
CA ILE A 46 -2.28 9.63 18.27
C ILE A 46 -2.40 10.94 17.47
N LEU A 47 -3.30 10.98 16.49
CA LEU A 47 -3.48 12.07 15.55
C LEU A 47 -4.33 13.22 16.10
N ASP A 48 -5.29 12.96 16.99
CA ASP A 48 -6.11 13.98 17.65
C ASP A 48 -5.24 14.98 18.45
N ASN A 49 -4.10 14.52 18.97
CA ASN A 49 -3.13 15.36 19.69
C ASN A 49 -2.11 16.05 18.79
N ARG A 50 -2.13 15.78 17.47
CA ARG A 50 -1.15 16.25 16.48
C ARG A 50 -1.85 16.61 15.14
N PRO A 51 -2.56 17.75 15.10
CA PRO A 51 -3.25 18.20 13.88
C PRO A 51 -2.28 18.48 12.72
N ASP A 52 -1.05 18.91 13.04
CA ASP A 52 0.06 19.09 12.09
C ASP A 52 0.36 17.80 11.31
N LEU A 53 0.41 16.67 12.02
CA LEU A 53 0.69 15.37 11.44
C LEU A 53 -0.50 14.84 10.64
N THR A 54 -1.72 15.08 11.13
CA THR A 54 -2.97 14.65 10.49
C THR A 54 -3.14 15.26 9.10
N GLU A 55 -2.89 16.57 8.98
CA GLU A 55 -2.96 17.28 7.70
C GLU A 55 -1.84 16.87 6.74
N GLY A 56 -0.68 16.45 7.26
CA GLY A 56 0.46 15.98 6.47
C GLY A 56 0.29 14.58 5.87
N ILE A 57 -0.51 13.70 6.50
CA ILE A 57 -0.65 12.30 6.06
C ILE A 57 -1.26 12.19 4.66
N ARG A 58 -2.37 12.87 4.40
CA ARG A 58 -3.07 12.80 3.11
C ARG A 58 -2.21 13.23 1.92
N PRO A 59 -1.60 14.44 1.89
CA PRO A 59 -0.82 14.87 0.74
C PRO A 59 0.41 13.98 0.53
N THR A 60 1.03 13.49 1.60
CA THR A 60 2.19 12.60 1.50
C THR A 60 1.81 11.27 0.85
N ILE A 61 0.71 10.65 1.27
CA ILE A 61 0.23 9.41 0.67
C ILE A 61 -0.15 9.64 -0.80
N ILE A 62 -0.92 10.67 -1.12
CA ILE A 62 -1.33 10.98 -2.49
C ILE A 62 -0.12 11.15 -3.42
N ARG A 63 0.92 11.84 -2.95
CA ARG A 63 2.15 12.05 -3.72
C ARG A 63 2.92 10.74 -3.99
N ASN A 64 2.93 9.81 -3.03
CA ASN A 64 3.73 8.60 -3.12
C ASN A 64 3.06 7.49 -3.95
N ILE A 65 1.74 7.46 -4.04
CA ILE A 65 1.02 6.28 -4.59
C ILE A 65 1.01 6.18 -6.12
N LYS A 66 1.37 7.24 -6.85
CA LYS A 66 1.38 7.30 -8.34
C LYS A 66 0.12 6.73 -9.01
N GLY A 67 -1.05 6.94 -8.40
CA GLY A 67 -2.36 6.44 -8.88
C GLY A 67 -2.69 4.99 -8.51
N MET A 68 -1.86 4.33 -7.70
CA MET A 68 -2.04 2.92 -7.30
C MET A 68 -2.66 2.82 -5.89
N PHE A 69 -3.92 2.40 -5.80
CA PHE A 69 -4.64 2.34 -4.53
C PHE A 69 -4.01 1.37 -3.52
N LEU A 70 -3.41 0.27 -4.00
CA LEU A 70 -2.76 -0.72 -3.16
C LEU A 70 -1.62 -0.11 -2.33
N LEU A 71 -0.85 0.79 -2.93
CA LEU A 71 0.25 1.47 -2.24
C LEU A 71 -0.29 2.38 -1.12
N ALA A 72 -1.45 3.01 -1.33
CA ALA A 72 -2.13 3.80 -0.31
C ALA A 72 -2.53 2.92 0.90
N LYS A 73 -3.03 1.71 0.62
CA LYS A 73 -3.37 0.73 1.65
C LYS A 73 -2.14 0.31 2.45
N LEU A 74 -1.06 -0.08 1.77
CA LEU A 74 0.19 -0.51 2.41
C LEU A 74 0.77 0.58 3.31
N HIS A 75 0.86 1.82 2.82
CA HIS A 75 1.31 2.96 3.64
C HIS A 75 0.45 3.14 4.90
N MET A 76 -0.88 3.07 4.76
CA MET A 76 -1.77 3.19 5.92
C MET A 76 -1.63 2.03 6.90
N ASP A 77 -1.36 0.80 6.42
CA ASP A 77 -1.12 -0.36 7.28
C ASP A 77 0.19 -0.19 8.06
N THR A 78 1.25 0.32 7.41
CA THR A 78 2.51 0.68 8.09
C THR A 78 2.32 1.79 9.11
N LEU A 79 1.54 2.84 8.82
CA LEU A 79 1.25 3.91 9.78
C LEU A 79 0.40 3.41 10.94
N ALA A 80 -0.58 2.53 10.68
CA ALA A 80 -1.44 1.97 11.69
C ALA A 80 -0.70 1.05 12.67
N SER A 81 0.43 0.45 12.28
CA SER A 81 1.24 -0.41 13.15
C SER A 81 2.07 0.37 14.18
N LYS A 82 2.28 1.68 13.98
CA LYS A 82 3.09 2.54 14.87
C LYS A 82 2.36 2.89 16.18
N ILE A 83 3.14 3.12 17.23
CA ILE A 83 2.65 3.18 18.61
C ILE A 83 2.59 4.62 19.13
N ASN A 84 3.43 5.52 18.59
CA ASN A 84 3.49 6.92 19.01
C ASN A 84 3.58 7.90 17.82
N ALA A 85 3.29 9.18 18.06
CA ALA A 85 3.26 10.21 17.03
C ALA A 85 4.61 10.43 16.34
N LYS A 86 5.72 10.23 17.07
CA LYS A 86 7.07 10.36 16.52
C LYS A 86 7.33 9.27 15.49
N GLU A 87 7.04 8.02 15.81
CA GLU A 87 7.13 6.90 14.86
C GLU A 87 6.23 7.09 13.65
N VAL A 88 5.01 7.62 13.82
CA VAL A 88 4.12 7.93 12.70
C VAL A 88 4.75 9.00 11.81
N GLN A 89 5.32 10.06 12.39
CA GLN A 89 6.00 11.14 11.66
C GLN A 89 7.25 10.66 10.93
N ASP A 90 8.11 9.89 11.60
CA ASP A 90 9.34 9.32 11.02
C ASP A 90 8.99 8.36 9.89
N THR A 91 7.98 7.51 10.09
CA THR A 91 7.47 6.60 9.06
C THR A 91 6.90 7.37 7.87
N LEU A 92 6.20 8.49 8.11
CA LEU A 92 5.65 9.34 7.06
C LEU A 92 6.75 9.90 6.14
N GLN A 93 7.89 10.27 6.72
CA GLN A 93 9.05 10.79 5.98
C GLN A 93 9.79 9.68 5.21
N CYS A 94 9.80 8.47 5.75
CA CYS A 94 10.44 7.30 5.18
C CYS A 94 9.49 6.40 4.37
N LEU A 95 8.30 6.88 3.99
CA LEU A 95 7.36 6.07 3.22
C LEU A 95 7.99 5.68 1.88
N PRO A 96 7.95 4.39 1.52
CA PRO A 96 8.51 3.91 0.26
C PRO A 96 7.80 4.59 -0.92
N LYS A 97 8.57 5.10 -1.88
CA LYS A 97 8.06 5.85 -3.03
C LYS A 97 7.81 4.94 -4.23
N THR A 98 8.27 3.70 -4.14
CA THR A 98 8.15 2.69 -5.17
C THR A 98 7.55 1.40 -4.62
N LEU A 99 6.93 0.64 -5.52
CA LEU A 99 6.37 -0.66 -5.19
C LEU A 99 7.46 -1.64 -4.72
N ALA A 100 8.65 -1.58 -5.33
CA ALA A 100 9.81 -2.38 -4.94
C ALA A 100 10.19 -2.13 -3.47
N GLU A 101 10.45 -0.88 -3.09
CA GLU A 101 10.76 -0.52 -1.70
C GLU A 101 9.63 -0.92 -0.73
N SER A 102 8.38 -0.83 -1.17
CA SER A 102 7.22 -1.22 -0.35
C SER A 102 7.14 -2.74 -0.15
N TYR A 103 7.55 -3.53 -1.15
CA TYR A 103 7.69 -4.98 -1.03
C TYR A 103 8.91 -5.38 -0.20
N ASP A 104 10.04 -4.69 -0.36
CA ASP A 104 11.26 -4.95 0.42
C ASP A 104 10.98 -4.75 1.92
N ASN A 105 10.32 -3.64 2.28
CA ASN A 105 9.96 -3.34 3.66
C ASN A 105 8.90 -4.31 4.22
N ALA A 106 7.95 -4.76 3.37
CA ALA A 106 7.03 -5.82 3.76
C ALA A 106 7.75 -7.17 3.96
N MET A 107 8.75 -7.47 3.13
CA MET A 107 9.56 -8.68 3.23
C MET A 107 10.38 -8.68 4.52
N GLU A 108 11.03 -7.56 4.87
CA GLU A 108 11.75 -7.39 6.14
C GLU A 108 10.83 -7.64 7.35
N GLN A 109 9.63 -7.06 7.37
CA GLN A 109 8.67 -7.28 8.48
C GLN A 109 8.26 -8.75 8.61
N ILE A 110 8.09 -9.45 7.48
CA ILE A 110 7.75 -10.87 7.46
C ILE A 110 8.94 -11.72 7.89
N GLU A 111 10.17 -11.36 7.49
CA GLU A 111 11.40 -12.01 7.93
C GLU A 111 11.66 -11.88 9.44
N ASP A 112 11.24 -10.77 10.05
CA ASP A 112 11.41 -10.56 11.49
C ASP A 112 10.40 -11.34 12.34
N CYS A 113 9.19 -11.59 11.82
CA CYS A 113 8.10 -12.17 12.62
C CYS A 113 7.77 -13.63 12.27
N TYR A 114 7.92 -14.03 11.00
CA TYR A 114 7.37 -15.28 10.46
C TYR A 114 8.29 -15.93 9.41
N ARG A 115 9.61 -15.78 9.56
CA ARG A 115 10.64 -16.21 8.59
C ARG A 115 10.40 -17.59 7.98
N ASP A 116 10.34 -18.64 8.80
CA ASP A 116 10.30 -20.01 8.29
C ASP A 116 8.98 -20.34 7.55
N LEU A 117 7.86 -19.82 8.07
CA LEU A 117 6.55 -20.01 7.48
C LEU A 117 6.42 -19.23 6.16
N ALA A 118 6.94 -18.00 6.13
CA ALA A 118 6.93 -17.16 4.96
C ALA A 118 7.81 -17.72 3.85
N HIS A 119 9.04 -18.15 4.17
CA HIS A 119 9.93 -18.79 3.21
C HIS A 119 9.32 -20.06 2.63
N SER A 120 8.67 -20.87 3.47
CA SER A 120 7.94 -22.04 3.00
C SER A 120 6.84 -21.62 2.03
N ALA A 121 5.89 -20.79 2.45
CA ALA A 121 4.78 -20.36 1.60
C ALA A 121 5.23 -19.71 0.28
N LEU A 122 6.24 -18.83 0.32
CA LEU A 122 6.80 -18.20 -0.87
C LEU A 122 7.48 -19.22 -1.79
N SER A 123 8.17 -20.22 -1.24
CA SER A 123 8.77 -21.29 -2.04
C SER A 123 7.70 -22.13 -2.74
N TRP A 124 6.58 -22.42 -2.07
CA TRP A 124 5.44 -23.11 -2.68
C TRP A 124 4.84 -22.30 -3.83
N VAL A 125 4.64 -20.98 -3.64
CA VAL A 125 4.07 -20.11 -4.68
C VAL A 125 5.03 -19.88 -5.84
N ALA A 126 6.32 -19.68 -5.57
CA ALA A 126 7.33 -19.42 -6.60
C ALA A 126 7.59 -20.65 -7.48
N ASN A 127 7.51 -21.85 -6.91
CA ASN A 127 7.67 -23.11 -7.63
C ASN A 127 6.36 -23.68 -8.18
N ALA A 128 5.21 -23.06 -7.88
CA ALA A 128 3.94 -23.48 -8.46
C ALA A 128 3.92 -23.16 -9.96
N LYS A 129 3.54 -24.15 -10.77
CA LYS A 129 3.34 -23.96 -12.19
C LYS A 129 2.22 -22.92 -12.37
N ARG A 130 2.54 -21.77 -12.98
CA ARG A 130 1.53 -20.74 -13.27
C ARG A 130 0.42 -21.37 -14.14
N PRO A 131 -0.85 -21.30 -13.73
CA PRO A 131 -1.97 -21.83 -14.51
C PRO A 131 -2.19 -21.02 -15.80
#